data_AF-A0A284R4P6-F1
#
_entry.id   AF-A0A284R4P6-F1
#
_cell.length_a   1.000
_cell.length_b   1.000
_cell.length_c   1.000
_cell.angle_alpha   90.00
_cell.angle_beta   90.00
_cell.angle_gamma   90.00
#
_symmetry.space_group_name_H-M   'P 1'
#
loop_
_entity.id
_entity.type
_entity.pdbx_description
1 polymer ?
#
loop_
_entity_poly.entity_id
_entity_poly.type
_entity_poly.pdbx_seq_one_letter_code
_entity_poly.pdbx_strand_id
1 'polypeptide(L)'
;MGFRHAAVLGPVSFFLGILSICFTLDHALLWRPLTADIISDGFQFYTTFFNAPTAIKALLHAMMGIGLVGLVSKLHKWDDSAMFFDGSSLGAYVFAIAVYLTVIIPTLRTIAEPLEEETREDRIEAMRVLSAANVIIVVCLGAILALQAGQEWARRTTEEKEKKEKAGKKE
;
A
#
# COMPACT_ATOMS: atom_id res chain seq x y z
N MET A 1 1.24 -22.48 -6.08
CA MET A 1 1.78 -21.23 -5.50
C MET A 1 1.53 -19.99 -6.37
N GLY A 2 1.55 -20.07 -7.71
CA GLY A 2 1.53 -18.88 -8.58
C GLY A 2 0.36 -17.92 -8.40
N PHE A 3 -0.88 -18.39 -8.47
CA PHE A 3 -2.06 -17.49 -8.48
C PHE A 3 -2.23 -16.69 -7.18
N ARG A 4 -1.98 -17.29 -6.01
CA ARG A 4 -2.08 -16.61 -4.71
C ARG A 4 -1.00 -15.54 -4.52
N HIS A 5 0.23 -15.80 -4.95
CA HIS A 5 1.30 -14.80 -4.91
C HIS A 5 0.99 -13.64 -5.88
N ALA A 6 0.53 -13.95 -7.08
CA ALA A 6 0.12 -12.92 -8.04
C ALA A 6 -1.04 -12.05 -7.52
N ALA A 7 -2.01 -12.66 -6.81
CA ALA A 7 -3.12 -11.94 -6.18
C ALA A 7 -2.68 -11.01 -5.04
N VAL A 8 -1.47 -11.15 -4.50
CA VAL A 8 -0.88 -10.21 -3.53
C VAL A 8 0.02 -9.20 -4.23
N LEU A 9 0.98 -9.68 -5.04
CA LEU A 9 1.98 -8.84 -5.70
C LEU A 9 1.35 -7.85 -6.69
N GLY A 10 0.28 -8.26 -7.40
CA GLY A 10 -0.42 -7.40 -8.35
C GLY A 10 -0.99 -6.15 -7.69
N PRO A 11 -1.92 -6.28 -6.72
CA PRO A 11 -2.44 -5.15 -5.96
C PRO A 11 -1.39 -4.31 -5.25
N VAL A 12 -0.42 -4.94 -4.58
CA VAL A 12 0.64 -4.21 -3.86
C VAL A 12 1.47 -3.36 -4.83
N SER A 13 1.87 -3.91 -5.98
CA SER A 13 2.64 -3.17 -6.99
C SER A 13 1.80 -2.09 -7.67
N PHE A 14 0.52 -2.36 -7.91
CA PHE A 14 -0.42 -1.38 -8.47
C PHE A 14 -0.55 -0.15 -7.58
N PHE A 15 -0.77 -0.34 -6.27
CA PHE A 15 -0.88 0.77 -5.32
C PHE A 15 0.45 1.49 -5.12
N LEU A 16 1.58 0.78 -5.09
CA LEU A 16 2.90 1.42 -5.08
C LEU A 16 3.13 2.30 -6.32
N GLY A 17 2.63 1.88 -7.49
CA GLY A 17 2.65 2.69 -8.70
C GLY A 17 1.85 3.98 -8.54
N ILE A 18 0.62 3.91 -8.02
CA ILE A 18 -0.21 5.10 -7.73
C ILE A 18 0.48 6.01 -6.73
N LEU A 19 0.98 5.46 -5.62
CA LEU A 19 1.65 6.23 -4.57
C LEU A 19 2.96 6.86 -5.06
N SER A 20 3.63 6.25 -6.04
CA SER A 20 4.79 6.86 -6.69
C SER A 20 4.42 8.11 -7.48
N ILE A 21 3.23 8.15 -8.09
CA ILE A 21 2.69 9.35 -8.75
C ILE A 21 2.38 10.40 -7.69
N CYS A 22 1.69 10.05 -6.60
CA CYS A 22 1.44 10.97 -5.49
C CYS A 22 2.75 11.53 -4.91
N PHE A 23 3.80 10.70 -4.81
CA PHE A 23 5.08 11.09 -4.26
C PHE A 23 5.77 12.23 -5.02
N THR A 24 5.50 12.38 -6.32
CA THR A 24 6.04 13.50 -7.12
C THR A 24 5.62 14.86 -6.56
N LEU A 25 4.44 14.92 -5.93
CA LEU A 25 3.89 16.09 -5.24
C LEU A 25 4.19 16.03 -3.73
N ASP A 26 3.95 14.90 -3.08
CA ASP A 26 4.07 14.75 -1.62
C ASP A 26 5.46 15.13 -1.11
N HIS A 27 6.50 14.84 -1.91
CA HIS A 27 7.85 15.23 -1.56
C HIS A 27 7.99 16.74 -1.35
N ALA A 28 7.34 17.54 -2.20
CA ALA A 28 7.34 18.99 -2.07
C ALA A 28 6.59 19.46 -0.82
N LEU A 29 5.45 18.84 -0.53
CA LEU A 29 4.57 19.19 0.58
C LEU A 29 5.17 18.85 1.95
N LEU A 30 6.00 17.81 2.00
CA LEU A 30 6.60 17.32 3.23
C LEU A 30 7.96 17.95 3.53
N TRP A 31 8.85 18.05 2.53
CA TRP A 31 10.27 18.34 2.77
C TRP A 31 10.79 19.62 2.10
N ARG A 32 9.97 20.38 1.36
CA ARG A 32 10.37 21.68 0.81
C ARG A 32 9.67 22.85 1.51
N PRO A 33 10.23 24.06 1.48
CA PRO A 33 9.52 25.25 1.91
C PRO A 33 8.20 25.40 1.15
N LEU A 34 7.13 25.68 1.88
CA LEU A 34 5.78 25.70 1.33
C LEU A 34 5.53 27.02 0.59
N THR A 35 5.55 26.99 -0.74
CA THR A 35 5.25 28.15 -1.58
C THR A 35 3.77 28.17 -1.98
N ALA A 36 3.27 29.33 -2.43
CA ALA A 36 1.91 29.45 -2.94
C ALA A 36 1.63 28.48 -4.11
N ASP A 37 2.62 28.29 -5.00
CA ASP A 37 2.52 27.38 -6.14
C ASP A 37 2.40 25.92 -5.69
N ILE A 38 3.24 25.48 -4.75
CA ILE A 38 3.18 24.10 -4.19
C ILE A 38 1.81 23.84 -3.55
N ILE A 39 1.25 24.83 -2.85
CA ILE A 39 -0.07 24.71 -2.23
C ILE A 39 -1.17 24.61 -3.30
N SER A 40 -1.09 25.46 -4.34
CA SER A 40 -2.05 25.48 -5.44
C SER A 40 -2.04 24.16 -6.21
N ASP A 41 -0.85 23.66 -6.56
CA ASP A 41 -0.66 22.39 -7.25
C ASP A 41 -1.23 21.23 -6.43
N GLY A 42 -0.98 21.24 -5.11
CA GLY A 42 -1.45 20.18 -4.24
C GLY A 42 -2.97 20.18 -4.07
N PHE A 43 -3.60 21.34 -3.94
CA PHE A 43 -5.06 21.44 -3.98
C PHE A 43 -5.62 20.95 -5.32
N GLN A 44 -5.06 21.39 -6.44
CA GLN A 44 -5.53 20.94 -7.75
C GLN A 44 -5.40 19.41 -7.91
N PHE A 45 -4.26 18.84 -7.53
CA PHE A 45 -4.00 17.40 -7.63
C PHE A 45 -4.96 16.59 -6.78
N TYR A 46 -5.07 16.90 -5.49
CA TYR A 46 -5.90 16.13 -4.55
C TYR A 46 -7.40 16.32 -4.78
N THR A 47 -7.85 17.50 -5.19
CA THR A 47 -9.23 17.71 -5.63
C THR A 47 -9.54 16.93 -6.91
N THR A 48 -8.60 16.84 -7.86
CA THR A 48 -8.76 16.01 -9.07
C THR A 48 -8.91 14.54 -8.69
N PHE A 49 -8.08 14.05 -7.77
CA PHE A 49 -8.15 12.66 -7.29
C PHE A 49 -9.47 12.37 -6.56
N PHE A 50 -9.93 13.29 -5.71
CA PHE A 50 -11.21 13.18 -5.02
C PHE A 50 -12.39 13.12 -6.00
N ASN A 51 -12.35 13.92 -7.05
CA ASN A 51 -13.39 14.00 -8.08
C ASN A 51 -13.26 12.95 -9.18
N ALA A 52 -12.33 11.99 -9.05
CA ALA A 52 -12.17 10.92 -10.04
C ALA A 52 -13.49 10.16 -10.27
N PRO A 53 -13.78 9.72 -11.51
CA PRO A 53 -14.98 8.97 -11.83
C PRO A 53 -15.15 7.74 -10.93
N THR A 54 -16.39 7.37 -10.62
CA THR A 54 -16.72 6.22 -9.75
C THR A 54 -16.06 4.92 -10.21
N ALA A 55 -15.85 4.74 -11.52
CA ALA A 55 -15.13 3.59 -12.07
C ALA A 55 -13.70 3.46 -11.53
N ILE A 56 -12.98 4.59 -11.38
CA ILE A 56 -11.63 4.61 -10.80
C ILE A 56 -11.69 4.22 -9.33
N LYS A 57 -12.61 4.84 -8.56
CA LYS A 57 -12.80 4.51 -7.13
C LYS A 57 -13.14 3.02 -6.95
N ALA A 58 -14.02 2.48 -7.78
CA ALA A 58 -14.39 1.07 -7.76
C ALA A 58 -13.20 0.16 -8.08
N LEU A 59 -12.39 0.51 -9.08
CA LEU A 59 -11.16 -0.23 -9.40
C LEU A 59 -10.18 -0.26 -8.21
N LEU A 60 -9.96 0.88 -7.54
CA LEU A 60 -9.09 0.93 -6.37
C LEU A 60 -9.58 -0.01 -5.26
N HIS A 61 -10.87 0.04 -4.91
CA HIS A 61 -11.41 -0.84 -3.87
C HIS A 61 -11.43 -2.32 -4.30
N ALA A 62 -11.64 -2.61 -5.59
CA ALA A 62 -11.55 -3.97 -6.12
C ALA A 62 -10.12 -4.53 -5.98
N MET A 63 -9.10 -3.75 -6.36
CA MET A 63 -7.70 -4.11 -6.18
C MET A 63 -7.35 -4.31 -4.71
N MET A 64 -7.86 -3.44 -3.83
CA MET A 64 -7.71 -3.59 -2.38
C MET A 64 -8.26 -4.92 -1.89
N GLY A 65 -9.48 -5.27 -2.31
CA GLY A 65 -10.14 -6.54 -1.99
C GLY A 65 -9.39 -7.77 -2.51
N ILE A 66 -8.89 -7.73 -3.75
CA ILE A 66 -8.08 -8.82 -4.33
C ILE A 66 -6.84 -9.07 -3.46
N GLY A 67 -6.13 -8.02 -3.05
CA GLY A 67 -4.94 -8.14 -2.20
C GLY A 67 -5.26 -8.76 -0.84
N LEU A 68 -6.36 -8.33 -0.22
CA LEU A 68 -6.81 -8.84 1.07
C LEU A 68 -7.19 -10.33 0.99
N VAL A 69 -8.01 -10.71 0.00
CA VAL A 69 -8.40 -12.11 -0.23
C VAL A 69 -7.16 -12.95 -0.57
N GLY A 70 -6.23 -12.41 -1.36
CA GLY A 70 -4.94 -13.04 -1.65
C GLY A 70 -4.19 -13.41 -0.38
N LEU A 71 -3.96 -12.45 0.51
CA LEU A 71 -3.26 -12.65 1.78
C LEU A 71 -3.98 -13.64 2.71
N VAL A 72 -5.29 -13.49 2.89
CA VAL A 72 -6.09 -14.42 3.71
C VAL A 72 -6.04 -15.85 3.15
N SER A 73 -6.09 -16.01 1.82
CA SER A 73 -6.02 -17.33 1.18
C SER A 73 -4.68 -18.05 1.38
N LYS A 74 -3.59 -17.30 1.60
CA LYS A 74 -2.26 -17.86 1.87
C LYS A 74 -2.14 -18.39 3.30
N LEU A 75 -2.88 -17.83 4.26
CA LEU A 75 -2.88 -18.26 5.66
C LEU A 75 -3.61 -19.59 5.92
N HIS A 76 -4.26 -20.19 4.92
CA HIS A 76 -5.10 -21.37 5.13
C HIS A 76 -4.38 -22.59 5.75
N LYS A 77 -3.08 -22.77 5.49
CA LYS A 77 -2.31 -23.93 6.00
C LYS A 77 -1.65 -23.70 7.37
N TRP A 78 -1.64 -22.47 7.89
CA TRP A 78 -1.09 -22.12 9.21
C TRP A 78 0.32 -22.70 9.52
N ASP A 79 1.15 -22.93 8.50
CA ASP A 79 2.54 -23.32 8.72
C ASP A 79 3.40 -22.11 9.14
N ASP A 80 4.61 -22.36 9.64
CA ASP A 80 5.50 -21.30 10.13
C ASP A 80 5.76 -20.24 9.03
N SER A 81 5.92 -20.68 7.78
CA SER A 81 6.09 -19.76 6.65
C SER A 81 4.87 -18.86 6.46
N ALA A 82 3.65 -19.42 6.48
CA ALA A 82 2.43 -18.64 6.34
C ALA A 82 2.27 -17.68 7.52
N MET A 83 2.55 -18.12 8.74
CA MET A 83 2.43 -17.27 9.94
C MET A 83 3.38 -16.07 9.91
N PHE A 84 4.67 -16.29 9.64
CA PHE A 84 5.66 -15.22 9.69
C PHE A 84 5.66 -14.32 8.45
N PHE A 85 5.50 -14.88 7.25
CA PHE A 85 5.52 -14.04 6.04
C PHE A 85 4.14 -13.52 5.68
N ASP A 86 3.15 -14.39 5.56
CA ASP A 86 1.81 -14.01 5.11
C ASP A 86 0.99 -13.36 6.23
N GLY A 87 1.16 -13.78 7.49
CA GLY A 87 0.51 -13.18 8.66
C GLY A 87 0.99 -11.74 8.91
N SER A 88 2.31 -11.52 8.90
CA SER A 88 2.87 -10.17 9.00
C SER A 88 2.50 -9.31 7.79
N SER A 89 2.47 -9.89 6.58
CA SER A 89 2.01 -9.16 5.39
C SER A 89 0.54 -8.74 5.52
N LEU A 90 -0.33 -9.63 6.04
CA LEU A 90 -1.73 -9.31 6.30
C LEU A 90 -1.87 -8.19 7.34
N GLY A 91 -1.10 -8.23 8.42
CA GLY A 91 -1.08 -7.16 9.43
C GLY A 91 -0.71 -5.81 8.83
N ALA A 92 0.38 -5.75 8.05
CA ALA A 92 0.79 -4.53 7.35
C ALA A 92 -0.26 -4.03 6.36
N TYR A 93 -0.92 -4.95 5.63
CA TYR A 93 -1.96 -4.60 4.67
C TYR A 93 -3.22 -4.06 5.34
N VAL A 94 -3.67 -4.68 6.44
CA VAL A 94 -4.81 -4.20 7.23
C VAL A 94 -4.50 -2.83 7.85
N PHE A 95 -3.27 -2.62 8.35
CA PHE A 95 -2.86 -1.31 8.83
C PHE A 95 -2.87 -0.25 7.73
N ALA A 96 -2.39 -0.56 6.53
CA ALA A 96 -2.48 0.34 5.38
C ALA A 96 -3.94 0.68 5.00
N ILE A 97 -4.85 -0.30 5.04
CA ILE A 97 -6.29 -0.07 4.84
C ILE A 97 -6.85 0.85 5.93
N ALA A 98 -6.46 0.65 7.19
CA ALA A 98 -6.88 1.52 8.29
C ALA A 98 -6.44 2.96 8.05
N VAL A 99 -5.16 3.20 7.72
CA VAL A 99 -4.63 4.53 7.38
C VAL A 99 -5.39 5.15 6.20
N TYR A 100 -5.71 4.36 5.17
CA TYR A 100 -6.52 4.84 4.05
C TYR A 100 -7.91 5.30 4.50
N LEU A 101 -8.62 4.48 5.28
CA LEU A 101 -9.99 4.77 5.71
C LEU A 101 -10.07 5.92 6.71
N THR A 102 -9.14 6.00 7.65
CA THR A 102 -9.21 6.92 8.80
C THR A 102 -8.40 8.19 8.62
N VAL A 103 -7.46 8.22 7.66
CA VAL A 103 -6.60 9.39 7.41
C VAL A 103 -6.80 9.93 5.99
N ILE A 104 -6.61 9.10 4.97
CA ILE A 104 -6.66 9.57 3.56
C ILE A 104 -8.06 10.04 3.17
N ILE A 105 -9.11 9.24 3.44
CA ILE A 105 -10.48 9.62 3.06
C ILE A 105 -10.91 10.94 3.71
N PRO A 106 -10.77 11.14 5.04
CA PRO A 106 -11.14 12.40 5.68
C PRO A 106 -10.33 13.60 5.18
N THR A 107 -9.00 13.46 5.08
CA THR A 107 -8.15 14.57 4.62
C THR A 107 -8.42 14.94 3.16
N LEU A 108 -8.70 13.98 2.28
CA LEU A 108 -9.15 14.26 0.91
C LEU A 108 -10.44 15.06 0.87
N ARG A 109 -11.40 14.78 1.76
CA ARG A 109 -12.65 15.54 1.88
C ARG A 109 -12.37 16.97 2.33
N THR A 110 -11.62 17.17 3.41
CA THR A 110 -11.23 18.51 3.87
C THR A 110 -10.55 19.32 2.76
N ILE A 111 -9.70 18.69 1.94
CA ILE A 111 -9.03 19.38 0.83
C ILE A 111 -10.02 19.79 -0.28
N ALA A 112 -10.91 18.88 -0.69
CA ALA A 112 -11.74 19.05 -1.88
C ALA A 112 -13.11 19.70 -1.62
N GLU A 113 -13.72 19.39 -0.49
CA GLU A 113 -15.04 19.81 -0.05
C GLU A 113 -14.97 20.22 1.44
N PRO A 114 -14.26 21.32 1.76
CA PRO A 114 -14.12 21.77 3.15
C PRO A 114 -15.45 22.18 3.75
N LEU A 115 -15.60 21.97 5.07
CA LEU A 115 -16.71 22.51 5.85
C LEU A 115 -16.61 24.04 5.99
N GLU A 116 -17.70 24.71 6.39
CA GLU A 116 -17.72 26.17 6.52
C GLU A 116 -16.73 26.68 7.57
N GLU A 117 -16.51 25.89 8.63
CA GLU A 117 -15.56 26.15 9.70
C GLU A 117 -14.10 25.83 9.33
N GLU A 118 -13.84 25.07 8.25
CA GLU A 118 -12.49 24.68 7.84
C GLU A 118 -11.82 25.80 7.04
N THR A 119 -10.75 26.36 7.61
CA THR A 119 -9.98 27.45 7.01
C THR A 119 -9.05 26.95 5.90
N ARG A 120 -8.44 27.89 5.16
CA ARG A 120 -7.39 27.56 4.19
C ARG A 120 -6.18 26.89 4.85
N GLU A 121 -5.87 27.23 6.11
CA GLU A 121 -4.76 26.63 6.84
C GLU A 121 -5.06 25.17 7.20
N ASP A 122 -6.28 24.87 7.62
CA ASP A 122 -6.73 23.49 7.90
C ASP A 122 -6.63 22.60 6.65
N ARG A 123 -6.98 23.13 5.48
CA ARG A 123 -6.83 22.42 4.20
C ARG A 123 -5.37 22.16 3.84
N ILE A 124 -4.47 23.10 4.12
CA ILE A 124 -3.03 22.92 3.91
C ILE A 124 -2.49 21.84 4.86
N GLU A 125 -2.92 21.87 6.12
CA GLU A 125 -2.53 20.85 7.10
C GLU A 125 -3.04 19.47 6.67
N ALA A 126 -4.32 19.34 6.29
CA ALA A 126 -4.91 18.11 5.79
C ALA A 126 -4.12 17.53 4.60
N MET A 127 -3.68 18.39 3.68
CA MET A 127 -2.83 17.97 2.55
C MET A 127 -1.46 17.43 2.98
N ARG A 128 -0.83 18.01 4.00
CA ARG A 128 0.44 17.49 4.55
C ARG A 128 0.23 16.19 5.33
N VAL A 129 -0.86 16.07 6.07
CA VAL A 129 -1.26 14.83 6.78
C VAL A 129 -1.52 13.71 5.77
N LEU A 130 -2.24 14.00 4.68
CA LEU A 130 -2.47 13.06 3.58
C LEU A 130 -1.14 12.61 2.96
N SER A 131 -0.26 13.56 2.64
CA SER A 131 1.07 13.28 2.08
C SER A 131 1.88 12.34 2.98
N ALA A 132 1.87 12.57 4.30
CA ALA A 132 2.53 11.70 5.27
C ALA A 132 1.88 10.31 5.33
N ALA A 133 0.55 10.22 5.25
CA ALA A 133 -0.18 8.96 5.21
C ALA A 133 0.17 8.11 3.99
N ASN A 134 0.34 8.74 2.81
CA ASN A 134 0.84 8.05 1.61
C ASN A 134 2.21 7.41 1.84
N VAL A 135 3.14 8.12 2.48
CA VAL A 135 4.49 7.60 2.80
C VAL A 135 4.40 6.40 3.75
N ILE A 136 3.54 6.47 4.78
CA ILE A 136 3.31 5.34 5.70
C ILE A 136 2.80 4.11 4.94
N ILE A 137 1.85 4.29 4.01
CA ILE A 137 1.34 3.19 3.19
C ILE A 137 2.44 2.65 2.27
N VAL A 138 3.27 3.49 1.66
CA VAL A 138 4.42 3.04 0.84
C VAL A 138 5.33 2.12 1.64
N VAL A 139 5.66 2.49 2.89
CA VAL A 139 6.49 1.64 3.77
C VAL A 139 5.81 0.30 4.06
N CYS A 140 4.51 0.31 4.35
CA CYS A 140 3.75 -0.91 4.63
C CYS A 140 3.69 -1.84 3.41
N LEU A 141 3.40 -1.30 2.23
CA LEU A 141 3.35 -2.06 0.98
C LEU A 141 4.74 -2.56 0.55
N GLY A 142 5.79 -1.75 0.76
CA GLY A 142 7.17 -2.14 0.54
C GLY A 142 7.61 -3.30 1.46
N ALA A 143 7.21 -3.26 2.74
CA ALA A 143 7.45 -4.34 3.68
C ALA A 143 6.77 -5.65 3.22
N ILE A 144 5.55 -5.58 2.67
CA ILE A 144 4.88 -6.74 2.09
C ILE A 144 5.69 -7.30 0.92
N LEU A 145 6.18 -6.47 -0.01
CA LEU A 145 7.03 -6.96 -1.11
C LEU A 145 8.29 -7.66 -0.59
N ALA A 146 8.95 -7.10 0.42
CA ALA A 146 10.12 -7.70 1.04
C ALA A 146 9.79 -9.06 1.69
N LEU A 147 8.66 -9.17 2.40
CA LEU A 147 8.21 -10.43 3.00
C LEU A 147 7.86 -11.48 1.94
N GLN A 148 7.17 -11.09 0.86
CA GLN A 148 6.83 -12.00 -0.23
C GLN A 148 8.08 -12.50 -0.97
N ALA A 149 9.09 -11.64 -1.18
CA ALA A 149 10.38 -12.03 -1.73
C ALA A 149 11.15 -12.96 -0.78
N GLY A 150 11.15 -12.65 0.53
CA GLY A 150 11.76 -13.47 1.57
C GLY A 150 11.14 -14.86 1.66
N GLN A 151 9.82 -14.96 1.56
CA GLN A 151 9.09 -16.23 1.55
C GLN A 151 9.49 -17.09 0.35
N GLU A 152 9.56 -16.50 -0.84
CA GLU A 152 9.97 -17.22 -2.05
C GLU A 152 11.44 -17.66 -1.99
N TRP A 153 12.32 -16.82 -1.43
CA TRP A 153 13.72 -17.18 -1.21
C TRP A 153 13.87 -18.33 -0.21
N ALA A 154 13.14 -18.27 0.91
CA ALA A 154 13.14 -19.32 1.93
C ALA A 154 12.65 -20.66 1.34
N ARG A 155 11.57 -20.62 0.56
CA ARG A 155 11.03 -21.81 -0.14
C ARG A 155 12.07 -22.46 -1.05
N ARG A 156 12.72 -21.68 -1.93
CA ARG A 156 13.74 -22.19 -2.85
C ARG A 156 14.90 -22.83 -2.11
N THR A 157 15.36 -22.19 -1.03
CA THR A 157 16.47 -22.68 -0.22
C THR A 157 16.14 -24.02 0.44
N THR A 158 14.91 -24.18 0.95
CA THR A 158 14.46 -25.46 1.54
C THR A 158 14.36 -26.56 0.48
N GLU A 159 13.79 -26.26 -0.69
CA GLU A 159 13.68 -27.22 -1.79
C GLU A 159 15.05 -27.70 -2.31
N GLU A 160 16.04 -26.83 -2.36
CA GLU A 160 17.41 -27.19 -2.73
C GLU A 160 18.08 -28.11 -1.71
N LYS A 161 17.89 -27.85 -0.41
CA LYS A 161 18.42 -28.72 0.66
C LYS A 161 17.80 -30.12 0.60
N GLU A 162 16.49 -30.20 0.45
CA GLU A 162 15.79 -31.49 0.33
C GLU A 162 16.25 -32.30 -0.89
N LYS A 163 16.52 -31.63 -2.02
CA LYS A 163 17.05 -32.29 -3.23
C LYS A 163 18.44 -32.88 -2.98
N LYS A 164 19.33 -32.13 -2.31
CA LYS A 164 20.69 -32.59 -1.97
C LYS A 164 20.66 -33.78 -1.02
N GLU A 165 19.81 -33.74 0.02
CA GLU A 165 19.65 -34.87 0.94
C GLU A 165 19.12 -36.14 0.26
N LYS A 166 18.16 -35.99 -0.67
CA LYS A 166 17.64 -37.12 -1.46
C LYS A 166 18.67 -37.69 -2.44
N ALA A 167 19.57 -36.86 -2.97
CA ALA A 167 20.64 -37.31 -3.85
C ALA A 167 21.73 -38.06 -3.07
N GLY A 168 22.15 -37.55 -1.90
CA GLY A 168 23.16 -38.22 -1.06
C GLY A 168 22.68 -39.51 -0.39
N LYS A 169 21.37 -39.73 -0.26
CA LYS A 169 20.80 -41.01 0.20
C LYS A 169 20.69 -42.09 -0.89
N LYS A 170 20.97 -41.74 -2.15
CA LYS A 170 20.91 -42.68 -3.29
C LYS A 170 22.29 -43.23 -3.68
N GLU A 171 23.37 -42.73 -3.07
CA GLU A 171 24.74 -43.28 -3.15
C GLU A 171 25.01 -44.19 -1.95
#